data_AF-A0A2I2KPJ4-F1
#
_entry.id   AF-A0A2I2KPJ4-F1
#
_cell.length_a   1.000
_cell.length_b   1.000
_cell.length_c   1.000
_cell.angle_alpha   90.00
_cell.angle_beta   90.00
_cell.angle_gamma   90.00
#
_symmetry.space_group_name_H-M   'P 1'
#
loop_
_entity.id
_entity.type
_entity.pdbx_description
1 polymer ?
#
loop_
_entity_poly.entity_id
_entity_poly.type
_entity_poly.pdbx_seq_one_letter_code
_entity_poly.pdbx_strand_id
1 'polypeptide(L)' 'MPLDVRQWTCRSCGTNHDRDVNAARNILAAGLAVSACGDGVRPPRS' A
#
# COMPACT_ATOMS: atom_id res chain seq x y z
N MET A 1 19.49 2.29 -5.85
CA MET A 1 19.28 1.59 -4.57
C MET A 1 18.84 0.18 -4.89
N PRO A 2 19.38 -0.86 -4.25
CA PRO A 2 18.99 -2.26 -4.50
C PRO A 2 17.49 -2.51 -4.29
N LEU A 3 16.93 -3.52 -4.96
CA LEU A 3 15.48 -3.78 -4.90
C LEU A 3 15.02 -4.32 -3.54
N ASP A 4 15.89 -5.00 -2.81
CA ASP A 4 15.72 -5.53 -1.46
C ASP A 4 15.66 -4.45 -0.37
N VAL A 5 16.13 -3.23 -0.66
CA VAL A 5 16.03 -2.11 0.27
C VAL A 5 14.62 -1.50 0.21
N ARG A 6 13.84 -1.75 1.26
CA ARG A 6 12.44 -1.30 1.41
C ARG A 6 12.32 0.10 1.99
N GLN A 7 13.17 0.43 2.96
CA GLN A 7 13.20 1.73 3.62
C GLN A 7 14.56 2.38 3.48
N TRP A 8 14.59 3.69 3.24
CA TRP A 8 15.83 4.44 3.18
C TRP A 8 15.61 5.91 3.49
N THR A 9 16.62 6.53 4.08
CA THR A 9 16.70 7.99 4.21
C THR A 9 17.21 8.60 2.90
N CYS A 10 16.44 9.53 2.36
CA CYS A 10 16.83 10.28 1.18
C CYS A 10 17.99 11.21 1.50
N ARG A 11 19.10 11.11 0.77
CA ARG A 11 20.25 11.99 1.00
C ARG A 11 20.02 13.43 0.57
N SER A 12 19.07 13.68 -0.33
CA SER A 12 18.79 15.03 -0.85
C SER A 12 17.74 15.78 -0.02
N CYS A 13 16.70 15.10 0.47
CA CYS A 13 15.64 15.74 1.25
C CYS A 13 15.58 15.32 2.73
N GLY A 14 16.39 14.36 3.17
CA GLY A 14 16.41 13.87 4.55
C GLY A 14 15.20 13.00 4.95
N THR A 15 14.19 12.88 4.10
CA THR A 15 12.98 12.10 4.39
C THR A 15 13.25 10.60 4.41
N ASN A 16 12.66 9.89 5.36
CA ASN A 16 12.61 8.42 5.33
C ASN A 16 11.52 7.97 4.37
N HIS A 17 11.91 7.30 3.29
CA HIS A 17 10.98 6.72 2.32
C HIS A 17 10.75 5.24 2.62
N ASP A 18 9.53 4.79 2.38
CA ASP A 18 9.14 3.39 2.37
C ASP A 18 8.48 3.09 1.03
N ARG A 19 9.06 2.15 0.28
CA ARG A 19 8.55 1.74 -1.04
C ARG A 19 7.20 1.05 -0.95
N ASP A 20 6.89 0.40 0.18
CA ASP A 20 5.75 -0.50 0.32
C ASP A 20 4.48 0.20 0.85
N VAL A 21 4.51 1.54 1.03
CA VAL A 21 3.37 2.33 1.54
C VAL A 21 2.09 2.13 0.72
N ASN A 22 2.20 2.08 -0.61
CA ASN A 22 1.04 1.87 -1.46
C ASN A 22 0.45 0.47 -1.31
N ALA A 23 1.30 -0.54 -1.08
CA ALA A 23 0.84 -1.90 -0.80
C ALA A 23 0.07 -1.96 0.52
N ALA A 24 0.60 -1.35 1.58
CA ALA A 24 -0.07 -1.27 2.88
C ALA A 24 -1.45 -0.58 2.78
N ARG A 25 -1.54 0.52 2.04
CA ARG A 25 -2.81 1.25 1.80
C ARG A 25 -3.83 0.40 1.03
N ASN A 26 -3.39 -0.34 0.01
CA ASN A 26 -4.28 -1.21 -0.77
C ASN A 26 -4.81 -2.38 0.09
N ILE A 27 -3.95 -3.00 0.90
CA ILE A 27 -4.35 -4.09 1.81
C ILE A 27 -5.37 -3.57 2.84
N LEU A 28 -5.12 -2.39 3.43
CA LEU A 28 -6.06 -1.77 4.35
C LEU A 28 -7.42 -1.51 3.69
N ALA A 29 -7.43 -0.91 2.50
CA ALA A 29 -8.66 -0.64 1.76
C ALA A 29 -9.43 -1.93 1.45
N ALA A 30 -8.74 -3.00 1.04
CA ALA A 30 -9.35 -4.30 0.80
C ALA A 30 -9.96 -4.90 2.08
N GLY A 31 -9.23 -4.86 3.20
CA GLY A 31 -9.74 -5.34 4.49
C GLY A 31 -10.95 -4.54 5.00
N LEU A 32 -10.94 -3.22 4.83
CA LEU A 32 -12.09 -2.36 5.14
C LEU A 32 -13.29 -2.66 4.25
N ALA A 33 -13.06 -2.89 2.95
CA ALA A 33 -14.12 -3.31 2.03
C ALA A 33 -14.75 -4.62 2.52
N VAL A 34 -13.96 -5.66 2.76
CA VAL A 34 -14.44 -6.95 3.30
C VAL A 34 -15.22 -6.76 4.60
N SER A 35 -14.70 -5.96 5.54
CA SER A 35 -15.38 -5.70 6.80
C SER A 35 -16.73 -5.00 6.64
N ALA A 36 -16.89 -4.15 5.61
CA ALA A 36 -18.10 -3.37 5.39
C ALA A 36 -19.13 -4.10 4.50
N CYS A 37 -18.68 -4.90 3.52
CA CYS A 37 -19.56 -5.48 2.50
C CYS A 37 -19.52 -7.02 2.39
N GLY A 38 -18.64 -7.69 3.13
CA GLY A 38 -18.41 -9.14 3.04
C GLY A 38 -17.56 -9.54 1.83
N ASP A 39 -17.03 -10.76 1.85
CA ASP A 39 -16.04 -11.28 0.88
C ASP A 39 -16.53 -11.44 -0.59
N GLY A 40 -17.74 -10.95 -0.92
CA GLY A 40 -18.40 -11.21 -2.21
C GLY A 40 -18.59 -10.00 -3.14
N VAL A 41 -18.27 -8.78 -2.73
CA VAL A 41 -18.59 -7.59 -3.54
C VAL A 41 -17.46 -7.27 -4.53
N ARG A 42 -17.57 -7.80 -5.75
CA ARG A 42 -16.76 -7.34 -6.88
C ARG A 42 -17.43 -6.11 -7.51
N PRO A 43 -16.79 -4.92 -7.56
CA PRO A 43 -17.38 -3.78 -8.26
C PRO A 43 -17.53 -4.09 -9.76
N PRO A 44 -18.63 -3.67 -10.39
CA PRO A 44 -18.81 -3.84 -11.83
C PRO A 44 -17.70 -3.07 -12.56
N ARG A 45 -17.03 -3.73 -13.52
CA ARG A 45 -16.09 -3.06 -14.41
C ARG A 45 -16.90 -2.32 -15.47
N SER A 46 -16.97 -0.99 -15.35
CA SER A 46 -17.35 -0.09 -16.43
C SER A 46 -16.20 0.09 -17.42
#